data_AF-A0A0P6XZ54-F1
#
_entry.id   AF-A0A0P6XZ54-F1
#
_cell.length_a   1.000
_cell.length_b   1.000
_cell.length_c   1.000
_cell.angle_alpha   90.00
_cell.angle_beta   90.00
_cell.angle_gamma   90.00
#
_symmetry.space_group_name_H-M   'P 1'
#
loop_
_entity.id
_entity.type
_entity.pdbx_description
1 polymer ?
#
loop_
_entity_poly.entity_id
_entity_poly.type
_entity_poly.pdbx_seq_one_letter_code
_entity_poly.pdbx_strand_id
1 'polypeptide(L)'
;MQGIWYWIGSKRRWLIISALMFGLVGSVAGQAPQTVAGGSMNYLPSVMAHPELDINNRQSVVNFYQNYYLTSMAVDLGWTGNASTCTPGTTSQAFRDTVLARINYYRRMAGMGTVSFDPALNAKAQQAALMMSRNRTLNHYPPSTWLCYSAEGSEAAGKSNLAAGITANGTGAIALYMADDNTPSVGHRRWLLYPPTLKMGTGDVDGQNGTIDANSLWVVGNTGPRPATRTEYIAWPPAGFVPSINTNKRWSFSLPNANFANATVTMQKANQQQATTIVSRSGGIADNTLVWDVTGYTNWPAPTTDVNYTVNVSNVVHNGQTRSFSYQVTVIDPNR
;
A
#
# COMPACT_ATOMS: atom_id res chain seq x y z
N MET A 1 16.50 -23.78 9.44
CA MET A 1 17.84 -23.90 10.04
C MET A 1 18.79 -23.00 9.27
N GLN A 2 19.79 -22.41 9.95
CA GLN A 2 20.83 -21.52 9.40
C GLN A 2 20.30 -20.20 8.79
N GLY A 3 20.97 -19.05 8.92
CA GLY A 3 22.17 -18.73 9.68
C GLY A 3 22.86 -17.49 9.08
N ILE A 4 22.79 -16.33 9.75
CA ILE A 4 23.37 -15.07 9.25
C ILE A 4 24.63 -14.72 10.05
N TRP A 5 25.71 -14.39 9.35
CA TRP A 5 26.97 -13.94 9.93
C TRP A 5 26.93 -12.42 10.21
N TYR A 6 27.49 -12.02 11.36
CA TYR A 6 27.71 -10.61 11.72
C TYR A 6 29.16 -10.20 11.47
N TRP A 7 29.38 -8.92 11.16
CA TRP A 7 30.67 -8.27 11.34
C TRP A 7 30.51 -7.01 12.21
N ILE A 8 31.51 -6.75 13.05
CA ILE A 8 31.42 -5.76 14.15
C ILE A 8 32.57 -4.76 14.03
N GLY A 9 32.26 -3.47 14.16
CA GLY A 9 33.20 -2.50 14.74
C GLY A 9 32.98 -1.04 14.32
N SER A 10 33.49 -0.03 15.04
CA SER A 10 33.81 0.03 16.47
C SER A 10 34.16 1.48 16.88
N LYS A 11 33.70 1.96 18.06
CA LYS A 11 34.28 3.08 18.85
C LYS A 11 34.26 4.49 18.17
N ARG A 12 34.34 5.65 18.86
CA ARG A 12 34.10 6.09 20.26
C ARG A 12 33.99 7.65 20.29
N ARG A 13 33.04 8.18 21.07
CA ARG A 13 33.01 9.44 21.89
C ARG A 13 33.85 10.69 21.52
N TRP A 14 33.25 11.89 21.70
CA TRP A 14 33.71 12.95 22.64
C TRP A 14 32.63 14.03 22.92
N LEU A 15 32.87 14.86 23.94
CA LEU A 15 32.16 16.09 24.39
C LEU A 15 33.22 17.18 24.70
N ILE A 16 32.97 18.45 25.10
CA ILE A 16 31.80 19.19 25.62
C ILE A 16 31.83 20.61 24.95
N ILE A 17 30.82 21.50 25.03
CA ILE A 17 30.56 22.54 26.06
C ILE A 17 29.29 23.33 25.62
N SER A 18 28.57 23.99 26.53
CA SER A 18 27.42 24.90 26.26
C SER A 18 27.82 26.38 26.30
N ALA A 19 27.08 27.26 25.58
CA ALA A 19 26.90 28.67 25.96
C ALA A 19 25.65 29.30 25.32
N LEU A 20 24.84 30.03 26.10
CA LEU A 20 23.78 30.92 25.61
C LEU A 20 24.35 32.30 25.25
N MET A 21 23.71 32.99 24.31
CA MET A 21 23.68 34.46 24.24
C MET A 21 22.25 34.91 23.89
N PHE A 22 21.77 35.96 24.57
CA PHE A 22 20.45 36.58 24.41
C PHE A 22 20.57 37.95 23.72
N GLY A 23 19.51 38.39 23.04
CA GLY A 23 19.36 39.75 22.50
C GLY A 23 19.13 39.76 20.98
N LEU A 24 18.37 40.70 20.41
CA LEU A 24 17.55 41.76 21.02
C LEU A 24 16.46 42.14 20.01
N VAL A 25 15.23 42.46 20.46
CA VAL A 25 14.11 42.79 19.57
C VAL A 25 14.20 44.24 19.10
N GLY A 26 14.17 44.46 17.79
CA GLY A 26 14.08 45.79 17.18
C GLY A 26 12.82 45.93 16.32
N SER A 27 11.99 46.94 16.61
CA SER A 27 10.78 47.26 15.85
C SER A 27 11.09 48.08 14.60
N VAL A 28 10.51 47.72 13.46
CA VAL A 28 10.54 48.52 12.22
C VAL A 28 9.13 48.97 11.87
N ALA A 29 8.94 50.27 11.67
CA ALA A 29 7.65 50.87 11.32
C ALA A 29 7.26 50.59 9.87
N GLY A 30 5.95 50.55 9.60
CA GLY A 30 5.40 50.11 8.32
C GLY A 30 5.60 51.10 7.16
N GLN A 31 5.62 50.53 5.95
CA GLN A 31 5.44 51.27 4.70
C GLN A 31 4.12 50.83 4.06
N ALA A 32 3.35 51.80 3.56
CA ALA A 32 2.06 51.53 2.89
C ALA A 32 2.29 50.89 1.50
N PRO A 33 1.48 49.89 1.09
CA PRO A 33 1.65 49.23 -0.19
C PRO A 33 1.27 50.14 -1.36
N GLN A 34 2.14 50.17 -2.38
CA GLN A 34 1.87 50.82 -3.66
C GLN A 34 0.83 50.02 -4.46
N THR A 35 -0.15 50.72 -5.04
CA THR A 35 -1.17 50.12 -5.91
C THR A 35 -0.61 49.82 -7.30
N VAL A 36 -0.39 48.54 -7.61
CA VAL A 36 -0.16 48.09 -9.00
C VAL A 36 -1.51 47.79 -9.64
N ALA A 37 -1.91 48.60 -10.61
CA ALA A 37 -3.08 48.35 -11.45
C ALA A 37 -2.74 47.42 -12.62
N GLY A 38 -3.71 46.64 -13.08
CA GLY A 38 -3.63 45.91 -14.36
C GLY A 38 -3.34 44.41 -14.22
N GLY A 39 -4.39 43.64 -13.93
CA GLY A 39 -4.33 42.18 -13.92
C GLY A 39 -5.69 41.58 -13.58
N SER A 40 -6.55 41.39 -14.58
CA SER A 40 -7.85 40.74 -14.42
C SER A 40 -7.65 39.24 -14.16
N MET A 41 -7.35 38.89 -12.91
CA MET A 41 -7.40 37.51 -12.44
C MET A 41 -8.84 37.03 -12.43
N ASN A 42 -9.21 36.31 -13.50
CA ASN A 42 -10.39 35.48 -13.51
C ASN A 42 -10.25 34.43 -12.40
N TYR A 43 -10.84 34.71 -11.24
CA TYR A 43 -11.02 33.74 -10.16
C TYR A 43 -12.09 32.74 -10.60
N LEU A 44 -11.73 31.86 -11.54
CA LEU A 44 -12.47 30.62 -11.75
C LEU A 44 -12.35 29.83 -10.44
N PRO A 45 -13.46 29.48 -9.77
CA PRO A 45 -13.39 28.57 -8.64
C PRO A 45 -12.92 27.23 -9.18
N SER A 46 -11.65 26.90 -8.91
CA SER A 46 -11.06 25.61 -9.22
C SER A 46 -11.69 24.54 -8.34
N VAL A 47 -12.91 24.14 -8.70
CA VAL A 47 -13.41 22.79 -8.46
C VAL A 47 -12.48 21.89 -9.27
N MET A 48 -11.34 21.54 -8.68
CA MET A 48 -10.45 20.50 -9.20
C MET A 48 -11.19 19.18 -9.07
N ALA A 49 -12.09 18.91 -10.02
CA ALA A 49 -12.16 17.59 -10.58
C ALA A 49 -10.72 17.20 -10.94
N HIS A 50 -10.17 16.23 -10.21
CA HIS A 50 -8.91 15.63 -10.60
C HIS A 50 -9.04 15.24 -12.09
N PRO A 51 -8.01 15.42 -12.93
CA PRO A 51 -7.89 14.61 -14.14
C PRO A 51 -7.63 13.17 -13.66
N GLU A 52 -8.71 12.49 -13.28
CA GLU A 52 -8.68 11.17 -12.68
C GLU A 52 -8.11 10.19 -13.70
N LEU A 53 -6.88 9.72 -13.42
CA LEU A 53 -6.24 8.54 -13.97
C LEU A 53 -7.05 7.85 -15.07
N ASP A 54 -6.83 8.25 -16.32
CA ASP A 54 -7.33 7.49 -17.45
C ASP A 54 -6.42 6.27 -17.59
N ILE A 55 -6.87 5.15 -17.04
CA ILE A 55 -6.15 3.87 -17.08
C ILE A 55 -5.96 3.38 -18.52
N ASN A 56 -6.70 3.91 -19.50
CA ASN A 56 -6.55 3.59 -20.93
C ASN A 56 -5.67 4.59 -21.69
N ASN A 57 -5.04 5.55 -20.99
CA ASN A 57 -4.07 6.47 -21.56
C ASN A 57 -2.69 6.26 -20.93
N ARG A 58 -1.74 5.76 -21.73
CA ARG A 58 -0.36 5.50 -21.30
C ARG A 58 0.27 6.68 -20.54
N GLN A 59 0.15 7.89 -21.07
CA GLN A 59 0.75 9.07 -20.46
C GLN A 59 0.06 9.46 -19.15
N SER A 60 -1.26 9.29 -19.05
CA SER A 60 -1.99 9.49 -17.78
C SER A 60 -1.47 8.53 -16.69
N VAL A 61 -1.26 7.25 -17.03
CA VAL A 61 -0.70 6.27 -16.10
C VAL A 61 0.76 6.57 -15.73
N VAL A 62 1.60 6.96 -16.70
CA VAL A 62 3.00 7.40 -16.44
C VAL A 62 3.02 8.61 -15.51
N ASN A 63 2.21 9.64 -15.78
CA ASN A 63 2.11 10.83 -14.94
C ASN A 63 1.60 10.48 -13.53
N PHE A 64 0.64 9.55 -13.41
CA PHE A 64 0.12 9.11 -12.12
C PHE A 64 1.16 8.31 -11.32
N TYR A 65 1.92 7.44 -11.98
CA TYR A 65 3.06 6.75 -11.39
C TYR A 65 4.12 7.75 -10.89
N GLN A 66 4.57 8.68 -11.73
CA GLN A 66 5.59 9.66 -11.34
C GLN A 66 5.13 10.54 -10.17
N ASN A 67 3.91 11.08 -10.23
CA ASN A 67 3.42 12.05 -9.25
C ASN A 67 2.95 11.45 -7.91
N TYR A 68 2.56 10.17 -7.87
CA TYR A 68 2.00 9.53 -6.66
C TYR A 68 2.75 8.27 -6.21
N TYR A 69 3.36 7.49 -7.11
CA TYR A 69 4.12 6.29 -6.76
C TYR A 69 5.59 6.61 -6.41
N LEU A 70 6.28 7.45 -7.18
CA LEU A 70 7.68 7.77 -6.91
C LEU A 70 7.85 8.78 -5.77
N THR A 71 7.04 9.85 -5.76
CA THR A 71 7.07 10.90 -4.73
C THR A 71 6.89 10.37 -3.30
N SER A 72 6.12 9.30 -3.13
CA SER A 72 5.87 8.68 -1.82
C SER A 72 6.99 7.76 -1.33
N MET A 73 8.19 7.75 -1.93
CA MET A 73 9.32 6.89 -1.54
C MET A 73 10.39 7.56 -0.65
N ALA A 74 10.34 8.88 -0.45
CA ALA A 74 11.49 9.67 0.05
C ALA A 74 11.22 10.47 1.34
N VAL A 75 10.54 9.88 2.33
CA VAL A 75 10.23 10.54 3.60
C VAL A 75 10.65 9.69 4.78
N ASP A 76 11.39 10.28 5.72
CA ASP A 76 11.85 9.62 6.94
C ASP A 76 10.69 9.22 7.86
N LEU A 77 10.81 8.03 8.47
CA LEU A 77 9.82 7.48 9.40
C LEU A 77 9.47 8.45 10.54
N GLY A 78 10.49 9.12 11.08
CA GLY A 78 10.33 10.04 12.22
C GLY A 78 9.74 9.36 13.46
N TRP A 79 10.10 8.09 13.71
CA TRP A 79 9.56 7.33 14.83
C TRP A 79 10.06 7.86 16.18
N THR A 80 9.12 8.27 17.03
CA THR A 80 9.38 8.83 18.37
C THR A 80 9.29 7.80 19.50
N GLY A 81 9.08 6.53 19.16
CA GLY A 81 8.94 5.47 20.16
C GLY A 81 10.27 5.01 20.74
N ASN A 82 10.17 4.14 21.75
CA ASN A 82 11.33 3.50 22.36
C ASN A 82 11.04 2.03 22.63
N ALA A 83 11.79 1.19 21.93
CA ALA A 83 11.75 -0.25 21.99
C ALA A 83 12.07 -0.82 23.39
N SER A 84 13.02 -0.25 24.13
CA SER A 84 13.47 -0.81 25.41
C SER A 84 12.49 -0.54 26.55
N THR A 85 11.80 0.62 26.52
CA THR A 85 10.77 1.02 27.49
C THR A 85 9.35 0.67 27.04
N CYS A 86 9.21 -0.09 25.94
CA CYS A 86 7.92 -0.44 25.33
C CYS A 86 7.00 0.76 25.04
N THR A 87 7.61 1.90 24.69
CA THR A 87 6.90 3.14 24.35
C THR A 87 6.57 3.14 22.85
N PRO A 88 5.30 3.07 22.41
CA PRO A 88 4.95 2.95 21.00
C PRO A 88 5.36 4.16 20.16
N GLY A 89 5.31 5.36 20.76
CA GLY A 89 5.54 6.63 20.08
C GLY A 89 4.56 6.85 18.92
N THR A 90 5.01 7.58 17.91
CA THR A 90 4.32 7.77 16.64
C THR A 90 5.34 8.03 15.54
N THR A 91 4.90 8.01 14.28
CA THR A 91 5.68 8.42 13.10
C THR A 91 5.49 9.90 12.78
N SER A 92 6.24 10.44 11.81
CA SER A 92 5.96 11.78 11.28
C SER A 92 4.61 11.80 10.54
N GLN A 93 3.94 12.97 10.50
CA GLN A 93 2.69 13.09 9.71
C GLN A 93 2.98 12.92 8.22
N ALA A 94 4.05 13.55 7.72
CA ALA A 94 4.48 13.42 6.33
C ALA A 94 4.72 11.97 5.91
N PHE A 95 5.28 11.13 6.80
CA PHE A 95 5.44 9.70 6.53
C PHE A 95 4.07 8.99 6.41
N ARG A 96 3.13 9.23 7.33
CA ARG A 96 1.78 8.65 7.20
C ARG A 96 1.09 9.10 5.91
N ASP A 97 1.30 10.34 5.49
CA ASP A 97 0.74 10.86 4.25
C ASP A 97 1.32 10.14 3.01
N THR A 98 2.60 9.73 3.00
CA THR A 98 3.16 8.91 1.90
C THR A 98 2.62 7.48 1.91
N VAL A 99 2.43 6.87 3.09
CA VAL A 99 1.77 5.54 3.20
C VAL A 99 0.33 5.62 2.70
N LEU A 100 -0.42 6.64 3.09
CA LEU A 100 -1.80 6.86 2.63
C LEU A 100 -1.86 7.11 1.12
N ALA A 101 -0.94 7.91 0.58
CA ALA A 101 -0.81 8.15 -0.86
C ALA A 101 -0.52 6.85 -1.62
N ARG A 102 0.33 5.96 -1.09
CA ARG A 102 0.62 4.64 -1.68
C ARG A 102 -0.61 3.75 -1.74
N ILE A 103 -1.37 3.65 -0.65
CA ILE A 103 -2.62 2.89 -0.58
C ILE A 103 -3.60 3.43 -1.62
N ASN A 104 -3.76 4.76 -1.65
CA ASN A 104 -4.70 5.44 -2.55
C ASN A 104 -4.28 5.40 -4.02
N TYR A 105 -2.98 5.33 -4.33
CA TYR A 105 -2.46 5.01 -5.67
C TYR A 105 -2.97 3.64 -6.14
N TYR A 106 -2.76 2.58 -5.35
CA TYR A 106 -3.19 1.23 -5.72
C TYR A 106 -4.72 1.13 -5.86
N ARG A 107 -5.48 1.78 -4.98
CA ARG A 107 -6.95 1.84 -5.06
C ARG A 107 -7.44 2.58 -6.31
N ARG A 108 -6.86 3.73 -6.66
CA ARG A 108 -7.22 4.47 -7.91
C ARG A 108 -6.84 3.67 -9.17
N MET A 109 -5.68 3.02 -9.20
CA MET A 109 -5.30 2.08 -10.27
C MET A 109 -6.35 0.97 -10.43
N ALA A 110 -6.76 0.34 -9.32
CA ALA A 110 -7.80 -0.67 -9.27
C ALA A 110 -9.23 -0.16 -9.56
N GLY A 111 -9.42 1.15 -9.78
CA GLY A 111 -10.71 1.73 -10.17
C GLY A 111 -11.69 1.92 -9.02
N MET A 112 -11.21 2.17 -7.81
CA MET A 112 -12.03 2.46 -6.63
C MET A 112 -11.61 3.74 -5.90
N GLY A 113 -12.53 4.24 -5.06
CA GLY A 113 -12.31 5.42 -4.23
C GLY A 113 -11.20 5.26 -3.18
N THR A 114 -10.69 6.41 -2.73
CA THR A 114 -9.63 6.53 -1.71
C THR A 114 -10.14 6.23 -0.31
N VAL A 115 -9.23 5.80 0.58
CA VAL A 115 -9.43 5.76 2.03
C VAL A 115 -8.78 6.97 2.71
N SER A 116 -9.13 7.16 3.98
CA SER A 116 -8.45 8.06 4.92
C SER A 116 -7.81 7.26 6.06
N PHE A 117 -6.85 7.85 6.77
CA PHE A 117 -6.38 7.29 8.04
C PHE A 117 -7.15 7.84 9.23
N ASP A 118 -7.47 6.96 10.16
CA ASP A 118 -8.07 7.31 11.45
C ASP A 118 -6.99 7.40 12.55
N PRO A 119 -6.87 8.53 13.27
CA PRO A 119 -5.86 8.70 14.31
C PRO A 119 -5.91 7.65 15.43
N ALA A 120 -7.10 7.16 15.81
CA ALA A 120 -7.21 6.13 16.84
C ALA A 120 -6.72 4.77 16.33
N LEU A 121 -7.03 4.43 15.08
CA LEU A 121 -6.52 3.20 14.45
C LEU A 121 -5.00 3.26 14.24
N ASN A 122 -4.45 4.42 13.86
CA ASN A 122 -2.99 4.63 13.81
C ASN A 122 -2.35 4.33 15.19
N ALA A 123 -2.92 4.82 16.29
CA ALA A 123 -2.38 4.62 17.64
C ALA A 123 -2.42 3.14 18.10
N LYS A 124 -3.47 2.40 17.76
CA LYS A 124 -3.54 0.94 18.00
C LYS A 124 -2.56 0.18 17.09
N ALA A 125 -2.49 0.54 15.81
CA ALA A 125 -1.57 -0.07 14.84
C ALA A 125 -0.09 0.16 15.22
N GLN A 126 0.27 1.33 15.76
CA GLN A 126 1.64 1.61 16.21
C GLN A 126 2.07 0.71 17.38
N GLN A 127 1.14 0.37 18.28
CA GLN A 127 1.37 -0.61 19.33
C GLN A 127 1.60 -2.01 18.74
N ALA A 128 0.79 -2.42 17.75
CA ALA A 128 0.98 -3.69 17.04
C ALA A 128 2.34 -3.77 16.33
N ALA A 129 2.73 -2.73 15.59
CA ALA A 129 4.02 -2.68 14.90
C ALA A 129 5.20 -2.81 15.89
N LEU A 130 5.14 -2.14 17.04
CA LEU A 130 6.13 -2.30 18.10
C LEU A 130 6.19 -3.74 18.62
N MET A 131 5.04 -4.39 18.88
CA MET A 131 5.00 -5.79 19.30
C MET A 131 5.65 -6.73 18.29
N MET A 132 5.28 -6.64 17.00
CA MET A 132 5.85 -7.47 15.93
C MET A 132 7.37 -7.26 15.84
N SER A 133 7.80 -5.99 15.85
CA SER A 133 9.19 -5.57 15.74
C SER A 133 10.05 -6.08 16.91
N ARG A 134 9.55 -6.02 18.15
CA ARG A 134 10.27 -6.44 19.37
C ARG A 134 10.39 -7.95 19.50
N ASN A 135 9.36 -8.68 19.10
CA ASN A 135 9.36 -10.15 19.12
C ASN A 135 9.95 -10.74 17.83
N ARG A 136 10.30 -9.89 16.85
CA ARG A 136 10.93 -10.23 15.56
C ARG A 136 10.16 -11.27 14.76
N THR A 137 8.84 -11.22 14.85
CA THR A 137 7.92 -12.19 14.23
C THR A 137 6.54 -11.59 14.06
N LEU A 138 5.72 -12.19 13.20
CA LEU A 138 4.35 -11.78 12.92
C LEU A 138 3.35 -12.74 13.54
N ASN A 139 2.29 -12.20 14.15
CA ASN A 139 1.17 -13.00 14.65
C ASN A 139 -0.09 -12.13 14.74
N HIS A 140 -1.20 -12.57 14.14
CA HIS A 140 -2.50 -11.89 14.27
C HIS A 140 -3.16 -12.11 15.65
N TYR A 141 -2.66 -13.07 16.43
CA TYR A 141 -3.13 -13.41 17.78
C TYR A 141 -1.92 -13.45 18.74
N PRO A 142 -1.25 -12.32 18.99
CA PRO A 142 -0.04 -12.30 19.79
C PRO A 142 -0.37 -12.71 21.25
N PRO A 143 0.34 -13.68 21.84
CA PRO A 143 0.11 -14.08 23.23
C PRO A 143 0.55 -12.97 24.18
N SER A 144 -0.09 -12.90 25.35
CA SER A 144 0.20 -11.90 26.40
C SER A 144 1.62 -11.96 26.98
N THR A 145 2.37 -13.02 26.67
CA THR A 145 3.79 -13.22 27.05
C THR A 145 4.78 -12.49 26.14
N TRP A 146 4.33 -11.87 25.05
CA TRP A 146 5.19 -11.11 24.13
C TRP A 146 5.79 -9.86 24.77
N LEU A 147 7.02 -9.53 24.34
CA LEU A 147 7.66 -8.26 24.69
C LEU A 147 6.81 -7.10 24.19
N CYS A 148 6.60 -6.10 25.06
CA CYS A 148 5.77 -4.93 24.79
C CYS A 148 4.30 -5.25 24.46
N TYR A 149 3.77 -6.38 24.95
CA TYR A 149 2.36 -6.73 24.78
C TYR A 149 1.42 -5.62 25.28
N SER A 150 0.38 -5.34 24.51
CA SER A 150 -0.73 -4.46 24.86
C SER A 150 -2.04 -5.03 24.30
N ALA A 151 -3.15 -4.85 25.01
CA ALA A 151 -4.47 -5.29 24.53
C ALA A 151 -4.85 -4.57 23.22
N GLU A 152 -4.61 -3.27 23.14
CA GLU A 152 -4.84 -2.41 21.98
C GLU A 152 -4.00 -2.84 20.76
N GLY A 153 -2.73 -3.15 20.96
CA GLY A 153 -1.87 -3.70 19.91
C GLY A 153 -2.29 -5.11 19.50
N SER A 154 -2.79 -5.93 20.42
CA SER A 154 -3.29 -7.29 20.13
C SER A 154 -4.57 -7.26 19.30
N GLU A 155 -5.48 -6.33 19.60
CA GLU A 155 -6.66 -6.06 18.77
C GLU A 155 -6.24 -5.62 17.37
N ALA A 156 -5.34 -4.64 17.25
CA ALA A 156 -4.84 -4.20 15.95
C ALA A 156 -4.17 -5.33 15.17
N ALA A 157 -3.36 -6.18 15.80
CA ALA A 157 -2.75 -7.33 15.14
C ALA A 157 -3.80 -8.25 14.49
N GLY A 158 -4.94 -8.47 15.14
CA GLY A 158 -6.08 -9.25 14.62
C GLY A 158 -6.95 -8.52 13.59
N LYS A 159 -6.71 -7.23 13.34
CA LYS A 159 -7.47 -6.38 12.39
C LYS A 159 -6.62 -5.79 11.26
N SER A 160 -5.33 -6.08 11.26
CA SER A 160 -4.35 -5.52 10.34
C SER A 160 -3.79 -6.52 9.34
N ASN A 161 -3.35 -6.00 8.20
CA ASN A 161 -2.25 -6.61 7.45
C ASN A 161 -0.95 -6.40 8.24
N LEU A 162 -0.07 -7.41 8.29
CA LEU A 162 1.17 -7.37 9.06
C LEU A 162 2.39 -7.67 8.18
N ALA A 163 3.44 -6.85 8.30
CA ALA A 163 4.72 -7.06 7.64
C ALA A 163 5.85 -6.85 8.64
N ALA A 164 6.93 -7.64 8.52
CA ALA A 164 8.17 -7.43 9.25
C ALA A 164 9.37 -8.03 8.51
N GLY A 165 10.57 -7.48 8.75
CA GLY A 165 11.79 -7.81 8.00
C GLY A 165 12.43 -6.57 7.40
N ILE A 166 13.38 -6.74 6.48
CA ILE A 166 14.02 -5.62 5.78
C ILE A 166 13.00 -4.93 4.85
N THR A 167 12.96 -3.59 4.88
CA THR A 167 12.02 -2.70 4.16
C THR A 167 10.53 -2.98 4.41
N ALA A 168 10.21 -3.65 5.51
CA ALA A 168 8.85 -4.05 5.86
C ALA A 168 8.06 -2.96 6.62
N ASN A 169 8.32 -1.69 6.31
CA ASN A 169 7.57 -0.55 6.82
C ASN A 169 7.15 0.44 5.71
N GLY A 170 6.30 1.38 6.06
CA GLY A 170 5.90 2.49 5.19
C GLY A 170 5.35 2.03 3.85
N THR A 171 5.79 2.71 2.78
CA THR A 171 5.39 2.33 1.41
C THR A 171 5.96 1.00 0.95
N GLY A 172 7.06 0.52 1.57
CA GLY A 172 7.60 -0.82 1.34
C GLY A 172 6.63 -1.91 1.80
N ALA A 173 6.07 -1.78 3.00
CA ALA A 173 5.04 -2.68 3.51
C ALA A 173 3.80 -2.72 2.60
N ILE A 174 3.32 -1.57 2.10
CA ILE A 174 2.18 -1.54 1.17
C ILE A 174 2.51 -2.26 -0.15
N ALA A 175 3.73 -2.12 -0.67
CA ALA A 175 4.16 -2.85 -1.86
C ALA A 175 4.23 -4.37 -1.60
N LEU A 176 4.71 -4.80 -0.42
CA LEU A 176 4.71 -6.22 0.00
C LEU A 176 3.28 -6.78 0.10
N TYR A 177 2.33 -6.05 0.70
CA TYR A 177 0.92 -6.45 0.74
C TYR A 177 0.28 -6.55 -0.65
N MET A 178 0.71 -5.72 -1.60
CA MET A 178 0.23 -5.78 -2.98
C MET A 178 0.88 -6.92 -3.78
N ALA A 179 2.15 -7.25 -3.54
CA ALA A 179 2.82 -8.40 -4.13
C ALA A 179 2.19 -9.72 -3.63
N ASP A 180 2.11 -9.89 -2.31
CA ASP A 180 1.46 -11.00 -1.61
C ASP A 180 1.97 -12.40 -2.03
N ASP A 181 3.26 -12.48 -2.39
CA ASP A 181 3.91 -13.65 -2.99
C ASP A 181 3.87 -14.92 -2.12
N ASN A 182 3.83 -14.75 -0.80
CA ASN A 182 3.81 -15.85 0.17
C ASN A 182 2.40 -16.14 0.73
N THR A 183 1.37 -15.46 0.23
CA THR A 183 -0.03 -15.65 0.67
C THR A 183 -0.89 -16.13 -0.50
N PRO A 184 -1.18 -17.45 -0.62
CA PRO A 184 -1.97 -17.99 -1.74
C PRO A 184 -3.35 -17.35 -1.91
N SER A 185 -3.99 -16.90 -0.82
CA SER A 185 -5.31 -16.25 -0.82
C SER A 185 -5.29 -14.77 -1.22
N VAL A 186 -4.10 -14.17 -1.40
CA VAL A 186 -3.84 -12.72 -1.51
C VAL A 186 -4.61 -11.87 -0.49
N GLY A 187 -4.68 -12.35 0.75
CA GLY A 187 -5.48 -11.74 1.82
C GLY A 187 -5.12 -10.28 2.11
N HIS A 188 -3.83 -9.92 2.04
CA HIS A 188 -3.39 -8.55 2.32
C HIS A 188 -3.83 -7.60 1.20
N ARG A 189 -3.63 -8.02 -0.06
CA ARG A 189 -4.08 -7.29 -1.25
C ARG A 189 -5.60 -7.11 -1.26
N ARG A 190 -6.35 -8.16 -0.91
CA ARG A 190 -7.83 -8.15 -0.88
C ARG A 190 -8.39 -7.15 0.12
N TRP A 191 -7.79 -7.05 1.30
CA TRP A 191 -8.15 -6.01 2.26
C TRP A 191 -7.78 -4.60 1.79
N LEU A 192 -6.60 -4.43 1.20
CA LEU A 192 -6.15 -3.13 0.68
C LEU A 192 -7.07 -2.59 -0.42
N LEU A 193 -7.51 -3.50 -1.30
CA LEU A 193 -8.40 -3.24 -2.43
C LEU A 193 -9.86 -3.59 -2.14
N TYR A 194 -10.30 -3.63 -0.88
CA TYR A 194 -11.72 -3.85 -0.57
C TYR A 194 -12.52 -2.56 -0.80
N PRO A 195 -13.50 -2.53 -1.73
CA PRO A 195 -14.18 -1.28 -2.07
C PRO A 195 -14.98 -0.63 -0.91
N PRO A 196 -15.68 -1.38 -0.04
CA PRO A 196 -16.39 -0.79 1.11
C PRO A 196 -15.52 -0.12 2.17
N THR A 197 -14.20 -0.33 2.21
CA THR A 197 -13.32 0.28 3.22
C THR A 197 -13.27 1.81 3.07
N LEU A 198 -13.51 2.53 4.16
CA LEU A 198 -13.47 4.00 4.23
C LEU A 198 -12.26 4.52 5.00
N LYS A 199 -11.90 3.83 6.09
CA LYS A 199 -10.79 4.19 6.97
C LYS A 199 -9.84 3.02 7.18
N MET A 200 -8.56 3.33 7.34
CA MET A 200 -7.51 2.42 7.77
C MET A 200 -6.71 3.08 8.91
N GLY A 201 -5.71 2.39 9.46
CA GLY A 201 -4.71 3.01 10.32
C GLY A 201 -3.36 2.34 10.14
N THR A 202 -2.26 3.10 10.12
CA THR A 202 -0.90 2.56 9.98
C THR A 202 -0.10 2.77 11.26
N GLY A 203 0.72 1.80 11.58
CA GLY A 203 1.75 1.87 12.60
C GLY A 203 3.02 1.24 12.07
N ASP A 204 4.15 1.89 12.32
CA ASP A 204 5.40 1.57 11.64
C ASP A 204 6.60 1.75 12.58
N VAL A 205 7.55 0.81 12.53
CA VAL A 205 8.78 0.82 13.33
C VAL A 205 9.97 0.54 12.40
N ASP A 206 11.08 1.22 12.66
CA ASP A 206 12.38 0.95 12.00
C ASP A 206 13.19 -0.11 12.78
N GLY A 207 13.93 -0.91 12.02
CA GLY A 207 14.95 -1.81 12.52
C GLY A 207 16.11 -1.04 13.14
N GLN A 208 16.21 -1.12 14.46
CA GLN A 208 17.30 -0.62 15.29
C GLN A 208 17.85 -1.76 16.16
N ASN A 209 18.81 -1.47 17.03
CA ASN A 209 19.38 -2.49 17.89
C ASN A 209 18.33 -3.05 18.88
N GLY A 210 17.84 -4.27 18.60
CA GLY A 210 16.75 -4.90 19.36
C GLY A 210 15.34 -4.76 18.76
N THR A 211 15.23 -4.29 17.52
CA THR A 211 14.01 -4.29 16.69
C THR A 211 14.30 -4.86 15.30
N ILE A 212 13.27 -4.96 14.46
CA ILE A 212 13.34 -5.10 12.98
C ILE A 212 12.29 -4.16 12.37
N ASP A 213 12.37 -3.83 11.08
CA ASP A 213 11.30 -3.04 10.47
C ASP A 213 9.98 -3.83 10.58
N ALA A 214 8.90 -3.13 10.90
CA ALA A 214 7.57 -3.72 10.95
C ALA A 214 6.49 -2.70 10.64
N ASN A 215 5.43 -3.17 9.99
CA ASN A 215 4.19 -2.44 9.75
C ASN A 215 3.00 -3.23 10.31
N SER A 216 2.05 -2.49 10.86
CA SER A 216 0.69 -2.95 11.06
C SER A 216 -0.24 -1.97 10.34
N LEU A 217 -1.02 -2.46 9.38
CA LEU A 217 -2.00 -1.66 8.66
C LEU A 217 -3.40 -2.19 8.96
N TRP A 218 -4.14 -1.49 9.82
CA TRP A 218 -5.51 -1.80 10.18
C TRP A 218 -6.42 -1.67 8.96
N VAL A 219 -7.11 -2.76 8.60
CA VAL A 219 -7.93 -2.86 7.38
C VAL A 219 -9.34 -3.42 7.63
N VAL A 220 -9.61 -4.04 8.77
CA VAL A 220 -10.89 -4.72 9.05
C VAL A 220 -11.89 -3.80 9.78
N GLY A 221 -13.16 -3.85 9.38
CA GLY A 221 -14.31 -3.33 10.14
C GLY A 221 -14.67 -1.85 9.93
N ASN A 222 -13.82 -1.06 9.27
CA ASN A 222 -14.06 0.36 9.02
C ASN A 222 -14.64 0.59 7.61
N THR A 223 -15.84 0.06 7.40
CA THR A 223 -16.50 -0.05 6.09
C THR A 223 -17.83 0.68 6.03
N GLY A 224 -18.17 1.23 4.87
CA GLY A 224 -19.49 1.79 4.55
C GLY A 224 -20.28 0.95 3.55
N PRO A 225 -21.33 1.52 2.94
CA PRO A 225 -21.96 0.95 1.74
C PRO A 225 -20.92 0.71 0.64
N ARG A 226 -21.10 -0.34 -0.18
CA ARG A 226 -20.22 -0.58 -1.33
C ARG A 226 -20.34 0.60 -2.32
N PRO A 227 -19.26 1.34 -2.60
CA PRO A 227 -19.28 2.39 -3.61
C PRO A 227 -19.32 1.80 -5.02
N ALA A 228 -19.71 2.62 -5.99
CA ALA A 228 -19.45 2.32 -7.40
C ALA A 228 -17.93 2.21 -7.64
N THR A 229 -17.55 1.35 -8.57
CA THR A 229 -16.17 1.11 -8.99
C THR A 229 -16.13 0.98 -10.51
N ARG A 230 -14.96 1.14 -11.13
CA ARG A 230 -14.79 1.13 -12.61
C ARG A 230 -15.39 -0.12 -13.27
N THR A 231 -15.36 -1.24 -12.56
CA THR A 231 -15.89 -2.54 -12.94
C THR A 231 -16.55 -3.19 -11.72
N GLU A 232 -17.55 -4.06 -11.91
CA GLU A 232 -18.21 -4.79 -10.82
C GLU A 232 -17.26 -5.72 -10.03
N TYR A 233 -16.15 -6.11 -10.67
CA TYR A 233 -15.05 -6.89 -10.10
C TYR A 233 -13.82 -6.00 -9.88
N ILE A 234 -12.95 -6.42 -8.96
CA ILE A 234 -11.64 -5.82 -8.73
C ILE A 234 -10.57 -6.81 -9.21
N ALA A 235 -9.88 -6.44 -10.29
CA ALA A 235 -8.71 -7.18 -10.79
C ALA A 235 -7.41 -6.50 -10.33
N TRP A 236 -6.40 -7.32 -10.03
CA TRP A 236 -5.01 -6.86 -9.91
C TRP A 236 -4.07 -7.80 -10.66
N PRO A 237 -3.30 -7.30 -11.64
CA PRO A 237 -3.36 -5.97 -12.24
C PRO A 237 -4.74 -5.61 -12.82
N PRO A 238 -5.13 -4.32 -12.84
CA PRO A 238 -6.38 -3.85 -13.42
C PRO A 238 -6.33 -3.84 -14.95
N ALA A 239 -7.50 -3.73 -15.58
CA ALA A 239 -7.61 -3.49 -17.02
C ALA A 239 -7.04 -2.10 -17.40
N GLY A 240 -6.38 -2.02 -18.55
CA GLY A 240 -5.67 -0.82 -19.04
C GLY A 240 -4.15 -0.88 -18.80
N PHE A 241 -3.49 0.28 -18.84
CA PHE A 241 -2.05 0.44 -18.68
C PHE A 241 -1.60 0.27 -17.22
N VAL A 242 -0.52 -0.50 -17.00
CA VAL A 242 0.03 -0.77 -15.66
C VAL A 242 1.57 -0.76 -15.69
N PRO A 243 2.25 0.00 -14.80
CA PRO A 243 3.71 -0.05 -14.64
C PRO A 243 4.22 -1.45 -14.26
N SER A 244 5.27 -1.94 -14.92
CA SER A 244 5.90 -3.25 -14.67
C SER A 244 6.21 -3.52 -13.19
N ILE A 245 6.71 -2.51 -12.47
CA ILE A 245 7.00 -2.53 -11.02
C ILE A 245 5.77 -2.77 -10.13
N ASN A 246 4.56 -2.77 -10.68
CA ASN A 246 3.30 -3.07 -9.98
C ASN A 246 2.66 -4.39 -10.42
N THR A 247 3.23 -5.04 -11.43
CA THR A 247 2.69 -6.22 -12.11
C THR A 247 3.34 -7.49 -11.54
N ASN A 248 3.13 -7.79 -10.26
CA ASN A 248 3.73 -8.99 -9.64
C ASN A 248 3.25 -10.31 -10.30
N LYS A 249 3.99 -11.41 -10.09
CA LYS A 249 3.68 -12.73 -10.72
C LYS A 249 2.26 -13.22 -10.43
N ARG A 250 1.73 -12.88 -9.26
CA ARG A 250 0.44 -13.33 -8.74
C ARG A 250 -0.66 -12.37 -9.11
N TRP A 251 -1.56 -12.82 -9.97
CA TRP A 251 -2.72 -12.07 -10.44
C TRP A 251 -3.97 -12.51 -9.67
N SER A 252 -4.95 -11.62 -9.56
CA SER A 252 -6.15 -11.84 -8.76
C SER A 252 -7.38 -11.17 -9.35
N PHE A 253 -8.52 -11.85 -9.31
CA PHE A 253 -9.83 -11.36 -9.73
C PHE A 253 -10.82 -11.55 -8.58
N SER A 254 -11.33 -10.45 -8.04
CA SER A 254 -12.27 -10.44 -6.91
C SER A 254 -13.65 -9.98 -7.34
N LEU A 255 -14.70 -10.71 -6.96
CA LEU A 255 -16.10 -10.37 -7.26
C LEU A 255 -16.94 -10.69 -6.02
N PRO A 256 -17.74 -9.74 -5.49
CA PRO A 256 -18.50 -9.95 -4.26
C PRO A 256 -19.42 -11.16 -4.38
N ASN A 257 -19.49 -11.99 -3.35
CA ASN A 257 -20.35 -13.19 -3.27
C ASN A 257 -20.20 -14.20 -4.43
N ALA A 258 -19.14 -14.11 -5.25
CA ALA A 258 -18.94 -15.01 -6.38
C ALA A 258 -18.43 -16.38 -5.94
N ASN A 259 -18.91 -17.44 -6.58
CA ASN A 259 -18.39 -18.79 -6.43
C ASN A 259 -17.42 -19.10 -7.58
N PHE A 260 -16.16 -19.32 -7.22
CA PHE A 260 -15.06 -19.60 -8.14
C PHE A 260 -14.68 -21.09 -8.22
N ALA A 261 -15.45 -22.01 -7.63
CA ALA A 261 -15.08 -23.44 -7.54
C ALA A 261 -14.70 -24.04 -8.90
N ASN A 262 -15.52 -23.79 -9.93
CA ASN A 262 -15.33 -24.30 -11.29
C ASN A 262 -14.68 -23.28 -12.25
N ALA A 263 -14.28 -22.10 -11.74
CA ALA A 263 -13.81 -21.02 -12.59
C ALA A 263 -12.48 -21.38 -13.30
N THR A 264 -12.27 -20.94 -14.53
CA THR A 264 -11.00 -21.16 -15.24
C THR A 264 -10.38 -19.84 -15.66
N VAL A 265 -9.06 -19.82 -15.79
CA VAL A 265 -8.30 -18.66 -16.29
C VAL A 265 -7.59 -19.10 -17.57
N THR A 266 -7.71 -18.30 -18.63
CA THR A 266 -6.79 -18.35 -19.76
C THR A 266 -6.17 -16.97 -19.95
N MET A 267 -4.90 -16.94 -20.36
CA MET A 267 -4.16 -15.71 -20.60
C MET A 267 -3.45 -15.79 -21.95
N GLN A 268 -3.41 -14.68 -22.68
CA GLN A 268 -2.62 -14.53 -23.89
C GLN A 268 -1.68 -13.33 -23.75
N LYS A 269 -0.39 -13.52 -24.02
CA LYS A 269 0.62 -12.45 -24.13
C LYS A 269 0.82 -12.16 -25.62
N ALA A 270 0.50 -10.95 -26.07
CA ALA A 270 0.60 -10.57 -27.48
C ALA A 270 0.00 -11.63 -28.45
N ASN A 271 -1.23 -12.09 -28.14
CA ASN A 271 -1.98 -13.14 -28.85
C ASN A 271 -1.38 -14.56 -28.81
N GLN A 272 -0.26 -14.79 -28.13
CA GLN A 272 0.29 -16.13 -27.86
C GLN A 272 -0.17 -16.63 -26.49
N GLN A 273 -0.41 -17.93 -26.34
CA GLN A 273 -0.86 -18.50 -25.07
C GLN A 273 0.19 -18.30 -23.96
N GLN A 274 -0.21 -17.64 -22.87
CA GLN A 274 0.60 -17.47 -21.67
C GLN A 274 0.12 -18.46 -20.61
N ALA A 275 1.02 -19.34 -20.17
CA ALA A 275 0.71 -20.32 -19.13
C ALA A 275 0.44 -19.62 -17.77
N THR A 276 -0.53 -20.15 -17.04
CA THR A 276 -0.96 -19.69 -15.72
C THR A 276 -1.34 -20.88 -14.85
N THR A 277 -1.09 -20.78 -13.54
CA THR A 277 -1.47 -21.81 -12.55
C THR A 277 -2.41 -21.20 -11.52
N ILE A 278 -3.61 -21.76 -11.34
CA ILE A 278 -4.55 -21.29 -10.30
C ILE A 278 -4.02 -21.69 -8.92
N VAL A 279 -3.91 -20.70 -8.04
CA VAL A 279 -3.31 -20.78 -6.69
C VAL A 279 -4.37 -20.80 -5.59
N SER A 280 -5.48 -20.08 -5.76
CA SER A 280 -6.56 -20.03 -4.76
C SER A 280 -7.91 -19.66 -5.35
N ARG A 281 -8.98 -20.09 -4.66
CA ARG A 281 -10.40 -19.86 -4.96
C ARG A 281 -11.14 -19.54 -3.66
N SER A 282 -10.65 -18.56 -2.90
CA SER A 282 -11.02 -18.38 -1.50
C SER A 282 -12.02 -17.25 -1.26
N GLY A 283 -12.92 -17.45 -0.30
CA GLY A 283 -13.80 -16.43 0.28
C GLY A 283 -13.46 -16.12 1.73
N GLY A 284 -14.32 -15.36 2.41
CA GLY A 284 -14.22 -15.10 3.86
C GLY A 284 -13.19 -14.04 4.28
N ILE A 285 -12.47 -13.43 3.32
CA ILE A 285 -11.51 -12.34 3.53
C ILE A 285 -11.83 -11.28 2.48
N ALA A 286 -12.40 -10.14 2.90
CA ALA A 286 -12.95 -9.14 1.97
C ALA A 286 -13.88 -9.79 0.91
N ASP A 287 -13.79 -9.40 -0.37
CA ASP A 287 -14.50 -10.07 -1.46
C ASP A 287 -13.93 -11.45 -1.78
N ASN A 288 -14.76 -12.35 -2.33
CA ASN A 288 -14.31 -13.64 -2.83
C ASN A 288 -13.35 -13.43 -4.02
N THR A 289 -12.28 -14.22 -4.11
CA THR A 289 -11.19 -13.99 -5.07
C THR A 289 -10.67 -15.28 -5.70
N LEU A 290 -10.53 -15.25 -7.02
CA LEU A 290 -9.73 -16.19 -7.80
C LEU A 290 -8.31 -15.66 -7.94
N VAL A 291 -7.32 -16.52 -7.71
CA VAL A 291 -5.89 -16.16 -7.70
C VAL A 291 -5.12 -17.12 -8.61
N TRP A 292 -4.20 -16.61 -9.41
CA TRP A 292 -3.31 -17.43 -10.24
C TRP A 292 -1.92 -16.78 -10.36
N ASP A 293 -0.90 -17.61 -10.51
CA ASP A 293 0.45 -17.16 -10.84
C ASP A 293 0.67 -17.27 -12.36
N VAL A 294 1.33 -16.27 -12.96
CA VAL A 294 1.69 -16.26 -14.38
C VAL A 294 3.05 -16.94 -14.56
N THR A 295 3.09 -18.04 -15.32
CA THR A 295 4.29 -18.88 -15.44
C THR A 295 5.42 -18.12 -16.13
N GLY A 296 6.63 -18.23 -15.57
CA GLY A 296 7.84 -17.58 -16.11
C GLY A 296 8.17 -16.22 -15.48
N TYR A 297 7.32 -15.69 -14.58
CA TYR A 297 7.59 -14.44 -13.86
C TYR A 297 7.83 -14.72 -12.38
N THR A 298 8.93 -14.17 -11.86
CA THR A 298 9.15 -13.99 -10.42
C THR A 298 8.97 -12.51 -10.11
N ASN A 299 9.77 -11.68 -10.78
CA ASN A 299 9.54 -10.25 -10.97
C ASN A 299 9.10 -10.02 -12.42
N TRP A 300 8.44 -8.89 -12.70
CA TRP A 300 8.03 -8.53 -14.04
C TRP A 300 9.03 -7.53 -14.64
N PRO A 301 9.73 -7.88 -15.74
CA PRO A 301 10.72 -6.99 -16.33
C PRO A 301 10.05 -5.73 -16.87
N ALA A 302 10.77 -4.59 -16.78
CA ALA A 302 10.44 -3.41 -17.54
C ALA A 302 10.53 -3.74 -19.05
N PRO A 303 9.42 -3.66 -19.81
CA PRO A 303 9.42 -4.09 -21.19
C PRO A 303 9.87 -2.96 -22.13
N THR A 304 10.64 -3.31 -23.16
CA THR A 304 11.16 -2.35 -24.15
C THR A 304 10.07 -1.74 -25.04
N THR A 305 8.95 -2.45 -25.18
CA THR A 305 7.71 -1.98 -25.80
C THR A 305 6.53 -2.38 -24.91
N ASP A 306 5.40 -1.68 -25.03
CA ASP A 306 4.23 -1.96 -24.19
C ASP A 306 3.63 -3.35 -24.53
N VAL A 307 3.34 -4.17 -23.52
CA VAL A 307 2.97 -5.59 -23.71
C VAL A 307 1.54 -5.87 -23.24
N ASN A 308 0.68 -6.28 -24.19
CA ASN A 308 -0.70 -6.64 -23.91
C ASN A 308 -0.85 -8.09 -23.40
N TYR A 309 -1.60 -8.24 -22.32
CA TYR A 309 -2.06 -9.51 -21.75
C TYR A 309 -3.59 -9.53 -21.75
N THR A 310 -4.19 -10.40 -22.56
CA THR A 310 -5.64 -10.64 -22.53
C THR A 310 -5.94 -11.76 -21.55
N VAL A 311 -6.78 -11.50 -20.55
CA VAL A 311 -7.21 -12.47 -19.53
C VAL A 311 -8.68 -12.80 -19.76
N ASN A 312 -9.02 -14.09 -19.75
CA ASN A 312 -10.39 -14.56 -19.68
C ASN A 312 -10.58 -15.37 -18.40
N VAL A 313 -11.55 -14.97 -17.57
CA VAL A 313 -11.99 -15.68 -16.38
C VAL A 313 -13.37 -16.26 -16.67
N SER A 314 -13.47 -17.56 -16.86
CA SER A 314 -14.70 -18.26 -17.23
C SER A 314 -15.28 -19.06 -16.07
N ASN A 315 -16.53 -19.53 -16.21
CA ASN A 315 -17.21 -20.42 -15.25
C ASN A 315 -17.34 -19.84 -13.83
N VAL A 316 -17.48 -18.52 -13.70
CA VAL A 316 -17.73 -17.84 -12.41
C VAL A 316 -19.22 -17.85 -12.14
N VAL A 317 -19.67 -18.43 -11.03
CA VAL A 317 -21.08 -18.36 -10.64
C VAL A 317 -21.31 -17.13 -9.76
N HIS A 318 -22.17 -16.21 -10.19
CA HIS A 318 -22.53 -15.01 -9.45
C HIS A 318 -24.03 -14.73 -9.61
N ASN A 319 -24.73 -14.47 -8.50
CA ASN A 319 -26.19 -14.33 -8.44
C ASN A 319 -26.96 -15.47 -9.14
N GLY A 320 -26.50 -16.71 -8.96
CA GLY A 320 -27.10 -17.91 -9.55
C GLY A 320 -26.80 -18.14 -11.03
N GLN A 321 -26.09 -17.23 -11.70
CA GLN A 321 -25.76 -17.32 -13.13
C GLN A 321 -24.28 -17.64 -13.34
N THR A 322 -23.98 -18.53 -14.30
CA THR A 322 -22.61 -18.78 -14.77
C THR A 322 -22.21 -17.68 -15.75
N ARG A 323 -21.11 -17.00 -15.46
CA ARG A 323 -20.61 -15.84 -16.20
C ARG A 323 -19.13 -16.03 -16.57
N SER A 324 -18.73 -15.31 -17.61
CA SER A 324 -17.33 -15.17 -18.03
C SER A 324 -16.99 -13.69 -18.14
N PHE A 325 -15.75 -13.34 -17.84
CA PHE A 325 -15.21 -11.99 -17.87
C PHE A 325 -13.95 -11.98 -18.74
N SER A 326 -13.76 -10.93 -19.54
CA SER A 326 -12.55 -10.74 -20.34
C SER A 326 -12.03 -9.32 -20.14
N TYR A 327 -10.72 -9.17 -19.99
CA TYR A 327 -10.08 -7.86 -19.85
C TYR A 327 -8.63 -7.89 -20.36
N GLN A 328 -8.12 -6.72 -20.77
CA GLN A 328 -6.75 -6.55 -21.23
C GLN A 328 -5.95 -5.70 -20.25
N VAL A 329 -4.73 -6.15 -19.95
CA VAL A 329 -3.72 -5.42 -19.18
C VAL A 329 -2.55 -5.09 -20.12
N THR A 330 -2.17 -3.83 -20.19
CA THR A 330 -1.03 -3.36 -21.00
C THR A 330 0.12 -3.00 -20.06
N VAL A 331 1.13 -3.86 -19.97
CA VAL A 331 2.26 -3.62 -19.08
C VAL A 331 3.28 -2.71 -19.74
N ILE A 332 3.71 -1.68 -19.03
CA ILE A 332 4.63 -0.64 -19.54
C ILE A 332 5.86 -0.48 -18.66
N ASP A 333 6.95 -0.01 -19.26
CA ASP A 333 8.00 0.69 -18.52
C ASP A 333 7.55 2.14 -18.32
N PRO A 334 7.34 2.62 -17.08
CA PRO A 334 6.92 3.99 -16.83
C PRO A 334 8.05 5.02 -16.93
N ASN A 335 9.29 4.59 -17.17
CA ASN A 335 10.47 5.46 -17.30
C ASN A 335 10.85 5.73 -18.77
N ARG A 336 10.03 5.23 -19.72
CA ARG A 336 10.22 5.31 -21.18
C ARG A 336 9.06 6.06 -21.83
#